data_AF-A0A850C3Y1-F1
#
_entry.id   AF-A0A850C3Y1-F1
#
_cell.length_a   1.000
_cell.length_b   1.000
_cell.length_c   1.000
_cell.angle_alpha   90.00
_cell.angle_beta   90.00
_cell.angle_gamma   90.00
#
_symmetry.space_group_name_H-M   'P 1'
#
loop_
_entity.id
_entity.type
_entity.pdbx_description
1 polymer ?
#
loop_
_entity_poly.entity_id
_entity_poly.type
_entity_poly.pdbx_seq_one_letter_code
_entity_poly.pdbx_strand_id
1 'polypeptide(L)'
;GFRRRGGRTNARLWLQALADARLVPADELPSTTPPQDGPPATHRWADRDPVAAERLAAAREVVTEIAGKHRLPAENLISPALVRGLAWEPPKKVSEKHVRTVLAEGGAREWQIELLAEGLAEALKD
;
A
#
# COMPACT_ATOMS: atom_id res chain seq x y z
N GLY A 1 -12.59 6.61 30.01
CA GLY A 1 -12.76 5.20 29.60
C GLY A 1 -13.51 4.36 30.63
N PHE A 2 -12.97 4.17 31.83
CA PHE A 2 -13.38 3.10 32.76
C PHE A 2 -14.62 3.35 33.65
N ARG A 3 -15.35 4.45 33.45
CA ARG A 3 -16.50 4.81 34.33
C ARG A 3 -17.84 4.17 33.93
N ARG A 4 -17.95 3.57 32.73
CA ARG A 4 -19.16 2.84 32.31
C ARG A 4 -19.05 1.35 32.66
N ARG A 5 -20.19 0.65 32.86
CA ARG A 5 -20.25 -0.75 33.36
C ARG A 5 -19.24 -1.71 32.67
N GLY A 6 -19.11 -1.67 31.34
CA GLY A 6 -18.18 -2.53 30.60
C GLY A 6 -16.69 -2.24 30.86
N GLY A 7 -16.33 -1.04 31.33
CA GLY A 7 -14.96 -0.71 31.72
C GLY A 7 -14.55 -1.33 33.06
N ARG A 8 -15.48 -1.54 33.99
CA ARG A 8 -15.19 -2.17 35.30
C ARG A 8 -14.94 -3.67 35.16
N THR A 9 -15.66 -4.35 34.27
CA THR A 9 -15.52 -5.79 34.02
C THR A 9 -14.11 -6.14 33.54
N ASN A 10 -13.55 -5.34 32.64
CA ASN A 10 -12.23 -5.61 32.06
C ASN A 10 -11.07 -4.94 32.82
N ALA A 11 -11.35 -4.14 33.86
CA ALA A 11 -10.31 -3.39 34.58
C ALA A 11 -9.21 -4.30 35.16
N ARG A 12 -9.59 -5.46 35.71
CA ARG A 12 -8.63 -6.44 36.23
C ARG A 12 -7.77 -7.05 35.11
N LEU A 13 -8.38 -7.39 33.98
CA LEU A 13 -7.68 -7.92 32.81
C LEU A 13 -6.63 -6.92 32.29
N TRP A 14 -7.00 -5.65 32.14
CA TRP A 14 -6.07 -4.60 31.69
C TRP A 14 -4.96 -4.33 32.70
N LEU A 15 -5.27 -4.30 34.00
CA LEU A 15 -4.25 -4.12 35.04
C LEU A 15 -3.28 -5.29 35.11
N GLN A 16 -3.76 -6.52 34.95
CA GLN A 16 -2.91 -7.71 34.89
C GLN A 16 -1.99 -7.66 33.66
N ALA A 17 -2.54 -7.38 32.48
CA ALA A 17 -1.73 -7.26 31.25
C ALA A 17 -0.65 -6.17 31.36
N LEU A 18 -0.93 -5.05 32.04
CA LEU A 18 0.06 -4.01 32.31
C LEU A 18 1.13 -4.45 33.33
N ALA A 19 0.76 -5.24 34.33
CA ALA A 19 1.71 -5.81 35.28
C ALA A 19 2.63 -6.82 34.58
N ASP A 20 2.06 -7.71 33.75
CA ASP A 20 2.80 -8.70 32.97
C ASP A 20 3.76 -8.00 31.98
N ALA A 21 3.28 -6.99 31.25
CA ALA A 21 4.10 -6.24 30.29
C ALA A 21 5.30 -5.53 30.94
N ARG A 22 5.21 -5.12 32.21
CA ARG A 22 6.33 -4.48 32.95
C ARG A 22 7.43 -5.47 33.32
N LEU A 23 7.14 -6.77 33.30
CA LEU A 23 8.11 -7.83 33.59
C LEU A 23 8.85 -8.30 32.33
N VAL A 24 8.40 -7.90 31.14
CA VAL A 24 9.04 -8.26 29.87
C VAL A 24 10.41 -7.57 29.77
N PRO A 25 11.51 -8.34 29.57
CA PRO A 25 12.84 -7.78 29.33
C PRO A 25 12.87 -6.85 28.11
N ALA A 26 13.75 -5.83 28.15
CA ALA A 26 13.80 -4.81 27.11
C ALA A 26 14.13 -5.36 25.71
N ASP A 27 14.88 -6.46 25.64
CA ASP A 27 15.26 -7.18 24.43
C ASP A 27 14.17 -8.11 23.87
N GLU A 28 13.13 -8.40 24.66
CA GLU A 28 11.93 -9.13 24.23
C GLU A 28 10.78 -8.19 23.84
N LEU A 29 10.93 -6.88 24.05
CA LEU A 29 9.93 -5.90 23.64
C LEU A 29 9.86 -5.82 22.11
N PRO A 30 8.65 -5.71 21.52
CA PRO A 30 8.52 -5.46 20.10
C PRO A 30 9.13 -4.11 19.73
N SER A 31 9.72 -4.03 18.54
CA SER A 31 10.24 -2.76 18.02
C SER A 31 9.15 -1.69 17.99
N THR A 32 9.44 -0.52 18.55
CA THR A 32 8.58 0.67 18.46
C THR A 32 8.52 1.25 17.05
N THR A 33 9.47 0.86 16.19
CA THR A 33 9.46 1.10 14.76
C THR A 33 9.44 -0.24 14.05
N PRO A 34 8.26 -0.87 13.89
CA PRO A 34 8.18 -2.10 13.11
C PRO A 34 8.71 -1.85 11.70
N PRO A 35 9.38 -2.83 11.07
CA PRO A 35 9.75 -2.75 9.66
C PRO A 35 8.49 -2.42 8.86
N GLN A 36 8.54 -1.32 8.11
CA GLN A 36 7.49 -0.99 7.17
C GLN A 36 7.70 -1.88 5.96
N ASP A 37 7.02 -3.04 5.94
CA ASP A 37 6.94 -3.88 4.75
C ASP A 37 6.02 -3.18 3.75
N GLY A 38 6.65 -2.42 2.86
CA GLY A 38 5.97 -1.68 1.80
C GLY A 38 6.68 -0.37 1.44
N PRO A 39 6.23 0.26 0.35
CA PRO A 39 6.77 1.55 -0.06
C PRO A 39 6.73 2.57 1.08
N PRO A 40 7.78 3.41 1.23
CA PRO A 40 7.77 4.49 2.20
C PRO A 40 6.61 5.47 1.90
N ALA A 41 6.34 6.39 2.81
CA ALA A 41 5.36 7.44 2.53
C ALA A 41 5.74 8.19 1.23
N THR A 42 4.78 8.39 0.33
CA THR A 42 5.03 8.89 -1.04
C THR A 42 5.81 10.21 -1.09
N HIS A 43 5.62 11.09 -0.10
CA HIS A 43 6.36 12.35 0.00
C HIS A 43 7.89 12.19 0.17
N ARG A 44 8.37 10.99 0.53
CA ARG A 44 9.80 10.69 0.70
C ARG A 44 10.42 9.95 -0.48
N TRP A 45 9.64 9.66 -1.52
CA TRP A 45 10.14 8.85 -2.64
C TRP A 45 11.18 9.62 -3.44
N ALA A 46 10.94 10.90 -3.74
CA ALA A 46 11.89 11.73 -4.49
C ALA A 46 13.29 11.76 -3.84
N ASP A 47 13.35 11.74 -2.50
CA ASP A 47 14.63 11.75 -1.78
C ASP A 47 15.29 10.36 -1.69
N ARG A 48 14.48 9.28 -1.69
CA ARG A 48 14.97 7.91 -1.46
C ARG A 48 15.21 7.11 -2.74
N ASP A 49 14.32 7.25 -3.70
CA ASP A 49 14.38 6.62 -5.02
C ASP A 49 13.65 7.54 -6.04
N PRO A 50 14.38 8.47 -6.68
CA PRO A 50 13.82 9.39 -7.67
C PRO A 50 13.17 8.67 -8.85
N VAL A 51 13.73 7.54 -9.28
CA VAL A 51 13.23 6.76 -10.43
C VAL A 51 11.87 6.14 -10.07
N ALA A 52 11.73 5.59 -8.87
CA ALA A 52 10.43 5.12 -8.39
C ALA A 52 9.39 6.25 -8.29
N ALA A 53 9.83 7.48 -7.95
CA ALA A 53 8.95 8.64 -7.93
C ALA A 53 8.46 9.04 -9.33
N GLU A 54 9.34 9.01 -10.34
CA GLU A 54 9.00 9.26 -11.74
C GLU A 54 8.03 8.20 -12.27
N ARG A 55 8.31 6.91 -12.03
CA ARG A 55 7.38 5.81 -12.35
C ARG A 55 6.00 6.00 -11.73
N LEU A 56 5.93 6.43 -10.47
CA LEU A 56 4.66 6.69 -9.80
C LEU A 56 3.91 7.88 -10.41
N ALA A 57 4.61 8.93 -10.83
CA ALA A 57 4.01 10.07 -11.50
C ALA A 57 3.40 9.64 -12.85
N ALA A 58 4.18 8.96 -13.69
CA ALA A 58 3.72 8.45 -14.98
C ALA A 58 2.53 7.48 -14.84
N ALA A 59 2.60 6.55 -13.88
CA ALA A 59 1.51 5.62 -13.61
C ALA A 59 0.21 6.33 -13.18
N ARG A 60 0.31 7.42 -12.40
CA ARG A 60 -0.86 8.22 -12.00
C ARG A 60 -1.48 8.98 -13.17
N GLU A 61 -0.67 9.47 -14.11
CA GLU A 61 -1.18 10.11 -15.33
C GLU A 61 -2.01 9.14 -16.15
N VAL A 62 -1.52 7.92 -16.37
CA VAL A 62 -2.26 6.84 -17.06
C VAL A 62 -3.61 6.57 -16.40
N VAL A 63 -3.62 6.39 -15.08
CA VAL A 63 -4.86 6.13 -14.32
C VAL A 63 -5.84 7.30 -14.45
N THR A 64 -5.33 8.53 -14.36
CA THR A 64 -6.14 9.75 -14.47
C THR A 64 -6.76 9.90 -15.86
N GLU A 65 -5.98 9.64 -16.91
CA GLU A 65 -6.43 9.68 -18.28
C GLU A 65 -7.55 8.67 -18.55
N ILE A 66 -7.35 7.41 -18.15
CA ILE A 66 -8.32 6.33 -18.35
C ILE A 66 -9.59 6.58 -17.53
N ALA A 67 -9.44 7.00 -16.27
CA ALA A 67 -10.57 7.38 -15.43
C ALA A 67 -11.40 8.52 -16.07
N GLY A 68 -10.71 9.52 -16.66
CA GLY A 68 -11.33 10.60 -17.42
C GLY A 68 -12.09 10.10 -18.66
N LYS A 69 -11.48 9.24 -19.48
CA LYS A 69 -12.12 8.63 -20.67
C LYS A 69 -13.42 7.89 -20.33
N HIS A 70 -13.42 7.18 -19.20
CA HIS A 70 -14.58 6.41 -18.74
C HIS A 70 -15.51 7.17 -17.79
N ARG A 71 -15.21 8.45 -17.48
CA ARG A 71 -16.00 9.32 -16.58
C ARG A 71 -16.28 8.69 -15.21
N LEU A 72 -15.25 8.14 -14.57
CA LEU A 72 -15.34 7.66 -13.20
C LEU A 72 -14.19 8.18 -12.32
N PRO A 73 -14.36 8.23 -10.99
CA PRO A 73 -13.28 8.57 -10.07
C PRO A 73 -12.11 7.57 -10.17
N ALA A 74 -10.86 8.03 -10.12
CA ALA A 74 -9.68 7.18 -10.25
C ALA A 74 -9.60 6.07 -9.19
N GLU A 75 -10.09 6.34 -7.98
CA GLU A 75 -10.19 5.39 -6.88
C GLU A 75 -11.19 4.25 -7.14
N ASN A 76 -12.18 4.47 -8.02
CA ASN A 76 -13.10 3.44 -8.47
C ASN A 76 -12.51 2.61 -9.63
N LEU A 77 -11.52 3.16 -10.35
CA LEU A 77 -10.82 2.47 -11.43
C LEU A 77 -9.83 1.45 -10.87
N ILE A 78 -8.98 1.86 -9.91
CA ILE A 78 -7.95 0.99 -9.33
C ILE A 78 -7.56 1.45 -7.92
N SER A 79 -7.15 0.51 -7.07
CA SER A 79 -6.65 0.84 -5.73
C SER A 79 -5.35 1.67 -5.80
N PRO A 80 -5.28 2.83 -5.13
CA PRO A 80 -4.05 3.62 -5.06
C PRO A 80 -2.87 2.89 -4.41
N ALA A 81 -3.14 1.88 -3.56
CA ALA A 81 -2.08 1.06 -2.97
C ALA A 81 -1.42 0.16 -4.02
N LEU A 82 -2.20 -0.32 -4.98
CA LEU A 82 -1.79 -1.25 -6.02
C LEU A 82 -0.89 -0.56 -7.05
N VAL A 83 -1.26 0.68 -7.44
CA VAL A 83 -0.42 1.54 -8.29
C VAL A 83 0.90 1.89 -7.58
N ARG A 84 0.86 2.21 -6.27
CA ARG A 84 2.08 2.47 -5.50
C ARG A 84 2.97 1.23 -5.40
N GLY A 85 2.41 0.06 -5.11
CA GLY A 85 3.18 -1.19 -5.06
C GLY A 85 3.89 -1.46 -6.39
N LEU A 86 3.17 -1.31 -7.49
CA LEU A 86 3.70 -1.54 -8.84
C LEU A 86 4.81 -0.55 -9.24
N ALA A 87 4.70 0.73 -8.86
CA ALA A 87 5.75 1.73 -9.14
C ALA A 87 6.99 1.57 -8.25
N TRP A 88 6.80 1.10 -7.01
CA TRP A 88 7.86 0.88 -6.04
C TRP A 88 8.67 -0.39 -6.33
N GLU A 89 7.97 -1.49 -6.62
CA GLU A 89 8.56 -2.79 -6.95
C GLU A 89 7.98 -3.29 -8.28
N PRO A 90 8.42 -2.71 -9.41
CA PRO A 90 7.99 -3.15 -10.72
C PRO A 90 8.44 -4.58 -11.00
N PRO A 91 7.73 -5.33 -11.87
CA PRO A 91 8.18 -6.66 -12.28
C PRO A 91 9.59 -6.58 -12.90
N LYS A 92 10.44 -7.59 -12.62
CA LYS A 92 11.81 -7.68 -13.16
C LYS A 92 11.88 -7.47 -14.68
N LYS A 93 10.84 -7.89 -15.40
CA LYS A 93 10.65 -7.60 -16.82
C LYS A 93 9.36 -6.80 -16.97
N VAL A 94 9.49 -5.51 -17.23
CA VAL A 94 8.34 -4.64 -17.46
C VAL A 94 7.76 -4.95 -18.84
N SER A 95 6.64 -5.66 -18.85
CA SER A 95 5.80 -5.88 -20.03
C SER A 95 4.36 -5.96 -19.60
N GLU A 96 3.44 -5.70 -20.52
CA GLU A 96 1.99 -5.80 -20.27
C GLU A 96 1.63 -7.11 -19.57
N LYS A 97 2.13 -8.26 -20.06
CA LYS A 97 1.91 -9.57 -19.44
C LYS A 97 2.26 -9.62 -17.94
N HIS A 98 3.42 -9.10 -17.55
CA HIS A 98 3.86 -9.14 -16.15
C HIS A 98 3.08 -8.15 -15.30
N VAL A 99 2.72 -6.99 -15.85
CA VAL A 99 1.84 -6.03 -15.18
C VAL A 99 0.46 -6.65 -14.94
N ARG A 100 -0.12 -7.33 -15.93
CA ARG A 100 -1.40 -8.07 -15.77
C ARG A 100 -1.33 -9.07 -14.61
N THR A 101 -0.25 -9.84 -14.52
CA THR A 101 -0.04 -10.79 -13.41
C THR A 101 -0.05 -10.07 -12.06
N VAL A 102 0.74 -9.01 -11.89
CA VAL A 102 0.81 -8.26 -10.62
C VAL A 102 -0.54 -7.62 -10.27
N LEU A 103 -1.26 -7.08 -11.26
CA LEU A 103 -2.57 -6.51 -11.04
C LEU A 103 -3.59 -7.57 -10.57
N ALA A 104 -3.59 -8.75 -11.22
CA ALA A 104 -4.47 -9.86 -10.85
C ALA A 104 -4.16 -10.40 -9.45
N GLU A 105 -2.87 -10.60 -9.14
CA GLU A 105 -2.42 -11.05 -7.80
C GLU A 105 -2.76 -10.02 -6.71
N GLY A 106 -2.73 -8.72 -7.06
CA GLY A 106 -3.18 -7.63 -6.19
C GLY A 106 -4.71 -7.50 -6.06
N GLY A 107 -5.49 -8.33 -6.78
CA GLY A 107 -6.95 -8.36 -6.70
C GLY A 107 -7.68 -7.38 -7.62
N ALA A 108 -7.01 -6.82 -8.62
CA ALA A 108 -7.68 -6.05 -9.68
C ALA A 108 -8.62 -6.97 -10.49
N ARG A 109 -9.79 -6.45 -10.86
CA ARG A 109 -10.76 -7.18 -11.69
C ARG A 109 -10.30 -7.19 -13.14
N GLU A 110 -10.71 -8.20 -13.91
CA GLU A 110 -10.29 -8.35 -15.32
C GLU A 110 -10.50 -7.07 -16.15
N TRP A 111 -11.68 -6.45 -16.07
CA TRP A 111 -11.94 -5.21 -16.80
C TRP A 111 -11.01 -4.05 -16.39
N GLN A 112 -10.55 -3.99 -15.13
CA GLN A 112 -9.58 -2.98 -14.67
C GLN A 112 -8.20 -3.26 -15.27
N ILE A 113 -7.83 -4.54 -15.32
CA ILE A 113 -6.58 -5.02 -15.89
C ILE A 113 -6.54 -4.72 -17.39
N GLU A 114 -7.60 -5.04 -18.12
CA GLU A 114 -7.72 -4.77 -19.55
C GLU A 114 -7.56 -3.29 -19.89
N LEU A 115 -8.12 -2.39 -19.07
CA LEU A 115 -8.00 -0.95 -19.29
C LEU A 115 -6.61 -0.41 -18.99
N LEU A 116 -5.95 -0.92 -17.94
CA LEU A 116 -4.77 -0.29 -17.35
C LEU A 116 -3.44 -0.94 -17.75
N ALA A 117 -3.42 -2.24 -18.06
CA ALA A 117 -2.17 -3.00 -18.08
C ALA A 117 -1.16 -2.52 -19.12
N GLU A 118 -1.63 -2.12 -20.31
CA GLU A 118 -0.76 -1.61 -21.37
C GLU A 118 -0.16 -0.25 -20.98
N GLY A 119 -0.99 0.71 -20.60
CA GLY A 119 -0.55 2.05 -20.20
C GLY A 119 0.37 2.01 -18.98
N LEU A 120 0.04 1.18 -17.97
CA LEU A 120 0.90 1.00 -16.80
C LEU A 120 2.22 0.31 -17.17
N ALA A 121 2.23 -0.65 -18.09
CA ALA A 121 3.47 -1.24 -18.55
C ALA A 121 4.36 -0.25 -19.29
N GLU A 122 3.79 0.71 -20.01
CA GLU A 122 4.57 1.79 -20.63
C GLU A 122 5.11 2.77 -19.59
N ALA A 123 4.27 3.20 -18.64
CA ALA A 123 4.65 4.14 -17.59
C ALA A 123 5.73 3.61 -16.61
N LEU A 124 5.94 2.30 -16.57
CA LEU A 124 6.94 1.64 -15.71
C LEU A 124 8.23 1.30 -16.44
N LYS A 125 8.28 1.46 -17.76
CA LYS A 125 9.54 1.40 -18.50
C LYS A 125 10.25 2.73 -18.22
N ASP A 126 11.42 2.64 -17.61
CA ASP A 126 12.34 3.76 -17.50
C ASP A 126 12.78 4.23 -18.92
#